data_AF-A0A7S0UWV4-F1
#
_entry.id   AF-A0A7S0UWV4-F1
#
_cell.length_a   1.000
_cell.length_b   1.000
_cell.length_c   1.000
_cell.angle_alpha   90.00
_cell.angle_beta   90.00
_cell.angle_gamma   90.00
#
_symmetry.space_group_name_H-M   'P 1'
#
loop_
_entity.id
_entity.type
_entity.pdbx_description
1 polymer ?
#
loop_
_entity_poly.entity_id
_entity_poly.type
_entity_poly.pdbx_seq_one_letter_code
_entity_poly.pdbx_strand_id
1 'polypeptide(L)'
;RRRQLVAAAQDVAEAEVKRWALQLRVALLCAAAERKVAGKVWPKRLRKSVFNAVVGTPIKDLFVAGLAMVESCESPSRIFVLMDMHLALKTLMPYIATLFGESSTGSITTTTTNNVTMTNSGKNSVGADSASLFDAACALERLLVRAARRLFFDFEEGVGRDPSYGSHLLVLDGTVHPLCASTMSFLKRLFKYPFVDELLFEDVVTSTATMMTAEAKRALLRMAQPSPEVLAGRRRRRRQRERQGGRRL
;
A
#
# COMPACT_ATOMS: atom_id res chain seq x y z
N ARG A 1 -0.87 31.15 -9.11
CA ARG A 1 -0.73 31.18 -7.63
C ARG A 1 -1.15 29.89 -6.93
N ARG A 2 -2.44 29.49 -6.86
CA ARG A 2 -2.84 28.22 -6.17
C ARG A 2 -2.17 26.95 -6.73
N ARG A 3 -2.12 26.78 -8.07
CA ARG A 3 -1.41 25.65 -8.69
C ARG A 3 0.10 25.61 -8.41
N GLN A 4 0.74 26.78 -8.33
CA GLN A 4 2.18 26.88 -8.00
C GLN A 4 2.45 26.53 -6.53
N LEU A 5 1.55 26.91 -5.62
CA LEU A 5 1.66 26.54 -4.20
C LEU A 5 1.49 25.04 -3.98
N VAL A 6 0.55 24.40 -4.70
CA VAL A 6 0.36 22.95 -4.65
C VAL A 6 1.57 22.20 -5.22
N ALA A 7 2.12 22.66 -6.34
CA ALA A 7 3.33 22.08 -6.94
C ALA A 7 4.53 22.21 -5.98
N ALA A 8 4.79 23.39 -5.43
CA ALA A 8 5.88 23.60 -4.48
C ALA A 8 5.72 22.74 -3.21
N ALA A 9 4.50 22.59 -2.68
CA ALA A 9 4.24 21.72 -1.54
C ALA A 9 4.45 20.24 -1.87
N GLN A 10 4.19 19.83 -3.11
CA GLN A 10 4.45 18.47 -3.57
C GLN A 10 5.95 18.21 -3.74
N ASP A 11 6.69 19.15 -4.30
CA ASP A 11 8.16 19.06 -4.45
C ASP A 11 8.85 18.95 -3.08
N VAL A 12 8.35 19.68 -2.08
CA VAL A 12 8.83 19.60 -0.69
C VAL A 12 8.57 18.21 -0.10
N ALA A 13 7.35 17.67 -0.24
CA ALA A 13 7.01 16.35 0.28
C ALA A 13 7.83 15.23 -0.41
N GLU A 14 8.05 15.33 -1.72
CA GLU A 14 8.92 14.39 -2.46
C GLU A 14 10.38 14.45 -1.96
N ALA A 15 10.89 15.64 -1.66
CA ALA A 15 12.22 15.81 -1.08
C ALA A 15 12.32 15.23 0.34
N GLU A 16 11.28 15.41 1.14
CA GLU A 16 11.18 14.83 2.50
C GLU A 16 11.18 13.30 2.48
N VAL A 17 10.42 12.67 1.58
CA VAL A 17 10.44 11.20 1.40
C VAL A 17 11.81 10.71 1.01
N LYS A 18 12.48 11.37 0.05
CA LYS A 18 13.84 11.00 -0.37
C LYS A 18 14.83 11.13 0.78
N ARG A 19 14.71 12.19 1.59
CA ARG A 19 15.55 12.40 2.78
C ARG A 19 15.31 11.32 3.83
N TRP A 20 14.05 11.02 4.14
CA TRP A 20 13.67 9.96 5.08
C TRP A 20 14.19 8.59 4.64
N ALA A 21 14.02 8.25 3.36
CA ALA A 21 14.50 6.98 2.79
C ALA A 21 16.03 6.86 2.88
N LEU A 22 16.76 7.96 2.60
CA LEU A 22 18.21 8.00 2.75
C LEU A 22 18.63 7.80 4.21
N GLN A 23 17.97 8.51 5.14
CA GLN A 23 18.22 8.35 6.58
C GLN A 23 18.00 6.91 7.03
N LEU A 24 16.94 6.26 6.54
CA LEU A 24 16.63 4.87 6.92
C LEU A 24 17.70 3.91 6.40
N ARG A 25 18.11 4.08 5.15
CA ARG A 25 19.19 3.27 4.57
C ARG A 25 20.50 3.43 5.34
N VAL A 26 20.90 4.67 5.67
CA VAL A 26 22.11 4.93 6.44
C VAL A 26 22.01 4.34 7.84
N ALA A 27 20.87 4.52 8.52
CA ALA A 27 20.63 3.96 9.85
C ALA A 27 20.74 2.42 9.85
N LEU A 28 20.20 1.74 8.82
CA LEU A 28 20.31 0.29 8.68
C LEU A 28 21.74 -0.18 8.40
N LEU A 29 22.53 0.59 7.63
CA LEU A 29 23.95 0.30 7.44
C LEU A 29 24.75 0.46 8.73
N CYS A 30 24.49 1.52 9.50
CA CYS A 30 25.08 1.73 10.82
C CYS A 30 24.68 0.61 11.78
N ALA A 31 23.42 0.18 11.77
CA ALA A 31 22.95 -0.97 12.55
C ALA A 31 23.69 -2.26 12.16
N ALA A 32 23.88 -2.53 10.87
CA ALA A 32 24.64 -3.69 10.43
C ALA A 32 26.11 -3.65 10.89
N ALA A 33 26.73 -2.46 10.92
CA ALA A 33 28.07 -2.27 11.46
C ALA A 33 28.10 -2.49 12.99
N GLU A 34 27.15 -1.91 13.72
CA GLU A 34 27.03 -2.02 15.17
C GLU A 34 26.85 -3.49 15.60
N ARG A 35 26.04 -4.25 14.87
CA ARG A 35 25.87 -5.69 15.11
C ARG A 35 27.20 -6.46 14.99
N LYS A 36 28.07 -6.08 14.03
CA LYS A 36 29.40 -6.69 13.87
C LYS A 36 30.34 -6.30 15.01
N VAL A 37 30.31 -5.04 15.44
CA VAL A 37 31.12 -4.55 16.58
C VAL A 37 30.68 -5.23 17.87
N ALA A 38 29.38 -5.25 18.16
CA ALA A 38 28.82 -5.95 19.31
C ALA A 38 29.19 -7.45 19.30
N GLY A 39 29.28 -8.06 18.12
CA GLY A 39 29.74 -9.43 17.93
C GLY A 39 31.18 -9.70 18.37
N LYS A 40 32.07 -8.71 18.25
CA LYS A 40 33.50 -8.80 18.60
C LYS A 40 33.80 -8.36 20.04
N VAL A 41 33.07 -7.37 20.54
CA VAL A 41 33.35 -6.73 21.83
C VAL A 41 32.63 -7.44 22.98
N TRP A 42 31.38 -7.88 22.78
CA TRP A 42 30.52 -8.32 23.88
C TRP A 42 30.28 -9.84 23.91
N PRO A 43 30.16 -10.46 25.12
CA PRO A 43 29.78 -11.85 25.28
C PRO A 43 28.39 -12.17 24.71
N LYS A 44 28.16 -13.43 24.29
CA LYS A 44 26.94 -13.84 23.59
C LYS A 44 25.62 -13.40 24.25
N ARG A 45 25.59 -13.38 25.59
CA ARG A 45 24.43 -13.00 26.43
C ARG A 45 24.04 -11.52 26.29
N LEU A 46 25.01 -10.62 26.12
CA LEU A 46 24.77 -9.17 26.13
C LEU A 46 24.59 -8.56 24.73
N ARG A 47 25.07 -9.24 23.68
CA ARG A 47 25.10 -8.71 22.30
C ARG A 47 23.77 -8.14 21.82
N LYS A 48 22.66 -8.88 21.99
CA LYS A 48 21.33 -8.45 21.53
C LYS A 48 20.80 -7.25 22.31
N SER A 49 21.02 -7.23 23.63
CA SER A 49 20.58 -6.13 24.51
C SER A 49 21.32 -4.83 24.18
N VAL A 50 22.66 -4.88 24.10
CA VAL A 50 23.48 -3.69 23.79
C VAL A 50 23.19 -3.17 22.39
N PHE A 51 23.10 -4.07 21.41
CA PHE A 51 22.72 -3.71 20.04
C PHE A 51 21.38 -2.97 19.98
N ASN A 52 20.34 -3.52 20.63
CA ASN A 52 19.02 -2.90 20.66
C ASN A 52 19.01 -1.57 21.44
N ALA A 53 19.84 -1.43 22.49
CA ALA A 53 19.93 -0.18 23.24
C ALA A 53 20.54 0.96 22.41
N VAL A 54 21.51 0.66 21.54
CA VAL A 54 22.17 1.66 20.68
C VAL A 54 21.33 2.00 19.46
N VAL A 55 20.74 0.99 18.82
CA VAL A 55 20.07 1.14 17.52
C VAL A 55 18.56 1.37 17.66
N GLY A 56 17.97 1.00 18.80
CA GLY A 56 16.51 0.96 18.99
C GLY A 56 15.83 2.31 18.87
N THR A 57 16.29 3.30 19.62
CA THR A 57 15.69 4.64 19.63
C THR A 57 15.79 5.34 18.26
N PRO A 58 16.96 5.48 17.61
CA PRO A 58 17.04 6.24 16.35
C PRO A 58 16.22 5.62 15.21
N ILE A 59 16.16 4.28 15.13
CA ILE A 59 15.36 3.62 14.09
C ILE A 59 13.87 3.73 14.40
N LYS A 60 13.46 3.60 15.67
CA LYS A 60 12.07 3.79 16.07
C LYS A 60 11.59 5.21 15.76
N ASP A 61 12.38 6.21 16.09
CA ASP A 61 12.06 7.62 15.82
C ASP A 61 11.90 7.87 14.31
N LEU A 62 12.71 7.20 13.49
CA LEU A 62 12.60 7.30 12.04
C LEU A 62 11.32 6.65 11.48
N PHE A 63 10.86 5.54 12.07
CA PHE A 63 9.56 4.97 11.73
C PHE A 63 8.41 5.88 12.18
N VAL A 64 8.50 6.49 13.36
CA VAL A 64 7.51 7.47 13.84
C VAL A 64 7.44 8.69 12.92
N ALA A 65 8.58 9.21 12.50
CA ALA A 65 8.63 10.28 11.50
C ALA A 65 7.98 9.85 10.17
N GLY A 66 8.21 8.61 9.75
CA GLY A 66 7.55 8.03 8.59
C GLY A 66 6.02 7.97 8.74
N LEU A 67 5.51 7.54 9.90
CA LEU A 67 4.07 7.51 10.17
C LEU A 67 3.46 8.91 10.04
N ALA A 68 4.09 9.92 10.63
CA ALA A 68 3.63 11.31 10.54
C ALA A 68 3.61 11.83 9.09
N MET A 69 4.61 11.45 8.28
CA MET A 69 4.61 11.79 6.85
C MET A 69 3.43 11.17 6.10
N VAL A 70 3.08 9.91 6.40
CA VAL A 70 1.92 9.25 5.79
C VAL A 70 0.62 9.95 6.17
N GLU A 71 0.46 10.32 7.44
CA GLU A 71 -0.72 11.02 7.95
C GLU A 71 -0.87 12.42 7.32
N SER A 72 0.24 13.08 6.97
CA SER A 72 0.20 14.38 6.28
C SER A 72 -0.31 14.32 4.83
N CYS A 73 -0.49 13.12 4.27
CA CYS A 73 -0.92 12.93 2.89
C CYS A 73 -2.46 12.87 2.77
N GLU A 74 -3.11 14.03 2.72
CA GLU A 74 -4.58 14.14 2.68
C GLU A 74 -5.19 14.32 1.28
N SER A 75 -4.36 14.57 0.24
CA SER A 75 -4.84 14.84 -1.12
C SER A 75 -4.52 13.70 -2.08
N PRO A 76 -5.44 13.33 -3.00
CA PRO A 76 -5.20 12.27 -3.99
C PRO A 76 -3.97 12.52 -4.89
N SER A 77 -3.55 13.77 -5.06
CA SER A 77 -2.32 14.14 -5.77
C SER A 77 -1.03 13.63 -5.10
N ARG A 78 -1.08 13.39 -3.79
CA ARG A 78 0.04 12.91 -2.97
C ARG A 78 0.19 11.39 -2.97
N ILE A 79 -0.69 10.65 -3.65
CA ILE A 79 -0.58 9.19 -3.73
C ILE A 79 0.81 8.75 -4.22
N PHE A 80 1.40 9.48 -5.18
CA PHE A 80 2.71 9.16 -5.72
C PHE A 80 3.85 9.31 -4.70
N VAL A 81 3.71 10.25 -3.77
CA VAL A 81 4.65 10.43 -2.65
C VAL A 81 4.60 9.23 -1.70
N LEU A 82 3.38 8.74 -1.38
CA LEU A 82 3.20 7.52 -0.59
C LEU A 82 3.72 6.28 -1.32
N MET A 83 3.56 6.21 -2.64
CA MET A 83 4.07 5.10 -3.44
C MET A 83 5.60 5.06 -3.46
N ASP A 84 6.25 6.23 -3.59
CA ASP A 84 7.72 6.33 -3.48
C ASP A 84 8.21 5.89 -2.10
N MET A 85 7.48 6.28 -1.04
CA MET A 85 7.79 5.89 0.33
C MET A 85 7.59 4.38 0.56
N HIS A 86 6.50 3.80 0.05
CA HIS A 86 6.24 2.36 0.07
C HIS A 86 7.32 1.59 -0.66
N LEU A 87 7.72 2.04 -1.86
CA LEU A 87 8.80 1.43 -2.62
C LEU A 87 10.12 1.44 -1.83
N ALA A 88 10.48 2.60 -1.26
CA ALA A 88 11.67 2.73 -0.42
C ALA A 88 11.63 1.76 0.77
N LEU A 89 10.51 1.72 1.50
CA LEU A 89 10.37 0.82 2.65
C LEU A 89 10.46 -0.65 2.22
N LYS A 90 9.73 -1.04 1.16
CA LYS A 90 9.70 -2.42 0.64
C LYS A 90 11.07 -2.91 0.20
N THR A 91 11.87 -2.05 -0.42
CA THR A 91 13.26 -2.39 -0.77
C THR A 91 14.15 -2.63 0.45
N LEU A 92 13.82 -2.03 1.60
CA LEU A 92 14.58 -2.12 2.85
C LEU A 92 14.05 -3.21 3.81
N MET A 93 12.80 -3.67 3.64
CA MET A 93 12.19 -4.73 4.44
C MET A 93 13.05 -5.99 4.64
N PRO A 94 13.71 -6.58 3.62
CA PRO A 94 14.57 -7.76 3.85
C PRO A 94 15.75 -7.45 4.78
N TYR A 95 16.33 -6.25 4.69
CA TYR A 95 17.41 -5.84 5.59
C TYR A 95 16.90 -5.68 7.01
N ILE A 96 15.74 -5.05 7.19
CA ILE A 96 15.08 -4.92 8.50
C ILE A 96 14.78 -6.31 9.09
N ALA A 97 14.27 -7.25 8.29
CA ALA A 97 14.02 -8.63 8.71
C ALA A 97 15.30 -9.32 9.18
N THR A 98 16.41 -9.21 8.45
CA THR A 98 17.68 -9.83 8.88
C THR A 98 18.25 -9.19 10.15
N LEU A 99 18.08 -7.88 10.33
CA LEU A 99 18.63 -7.11 11.45
C LEU A 99 17.78 -7.15 12.72
N PHE A 100 16.47 -7.36 12.60
CA PHE A 100 15.54 -7.25 13.72
C PHE A 100 14.52 -8.40 13.81
N GLY A 101 14.41 -9.25 12.79
CA GLY A 101 13.45 -10.35 12.71
C GLY A 101 13.89 -11.67 13.37
N GLU A 102 15.03 -11.72 14.05
CA GLU A 102 15.41 -12.90 14.84
C GLU A 102 14.62 -12.97 16.16
N SER A 103 13.34 -13.32 16.07
CA SER A 103 12.64 -13.90 17.20
C SER A 103 13.13 -15.34 17.40
N SER A 104 13.76 -15.60 18.55
CA SER A 104 13.97 -16.95 19.08
C SER A 104 14.78 -17.94 18.22
N THR A 105 16.10 -17.74 18.11
CA THR A 105 16.98 -18.92 18.22
C THR A 105 16.95 -19.36 19.67
N GLY A 106 15.96 -20.18 20.01
CA GLY A 106 15.98 -21.01 21.20
C GLY A 106 17.26 -21.82 21.17
N SER A 107 18.25 -21.36 21.94
CA SER A 107 19.37 -22.16 22.37
C SER A 107 18.81 -23.35 23.17
N ILE A 108 18.59 -24.49 22.52
CA ILE A 108 18.55 -25.78 23.22
C ILE A 108 19.83 -26.52 22.84
N THR A 109 20.93 -26.14 23.48
CA THR A 109 22.02 -27.06 23.76
C THR A 109 21.73 -27.65 25.13
N THR A 110 21.20 -28.87 25.18
CA THR A 110 21.52 -29.93 26.16
C THR A 110 20.62 -31.15 25.91
N THR A 111 21.19 -32.14 25.25
CA THR A 111 21.17 -33.56 25.64
C THR A 111 20.17 -34.00 26.73
N THR A 112 19.28 -34.93 26.34
CA THR A 112 19.07 -36.23 27.01
C THR A 112 18.36 -36.27 28.37
N THR A 113 17.17 -36.90 28.35
CA THR A 113 16.57 -37.77 29.40
C THR A 113 15.51 -37.20 30.36
N ASN A 114 14.26 -37.60 30.04
CA ASN A 114 13.18 -38.10 30.89
C ASN A 114 12.40 -37.20 31.87
N ASN A 115 11.07 -37.27 31.66
CA ASN A 115 9.95 -37.25 32.61
C ASN A 115 9.09 -35.97 32.74
N VAL A 116 7.90 -36.07 32.12
CA VAL A 116 6.54 -35.69 32.58
C VAL A 116 6.44 -34.65 33.69
N THR A 117 5.71 -33.54 33.45
CA THR A 117 4.37 -33.26 34.06
C THR A 117 3.84 -31.90 33.56
N MET A 118 2.62 -31.91 33.02
CA MET A 118 1.77 -30.75 32.77
C MET A 118 1.38 -30.07 34.09
N THR A 119 1.61 -28.76 34.23
CA THR A 119 0.72 -27.89 35.00
C THR A 119 0.53 -26.57 34.28
N ASN A 120 -0.74 -26.26 34.05
CA ASN A 120 -1.24 -25.00 33.50
C ASN A 120 -1.16 -23.93 34.60
N SER A 121 -0.60 -22.77 34.30
CA SER A 121 -0.81 -21.56 35.09
C SER A 121 -0.65 -20.34 34.21
N GLY A 122 -1.78 -19.66 34.01
CA GLY A 122 -1.84 -18.35 33.40
C GLY A 122 -0.93 -17.37 34.13
N LYS A 123 -0.11 -16.69 33.34
CA LYS A 123 0.35 -15.33 33.63
C LYS A 123 0.04 -14.50 32.39
N ASN A 124 -1.10 -13.81 32.47
CA ASN A 124 -1.33 -12.56 31.78
C ASN A 124 -0.21 -11.60 32.19
N SER A 125 0.72 -11.36 31.28
CA SER A 125 1.61 -10.19 31.20
C SER A 125 2.63 -10.42 30.09
N VAL A 126 2.19 -10.35 28.83
CA VAL A 126 3.14 -10.14 27.72
C VAL A 126 2.95 -8.70 27.27
N GLY A 127 3.92 -7.88 27.65
CA GLY A 127 3.86 -6.43 27.62
C GLY A 127 3.52 -5.85 26.26
N ALA A 128 2.61 -4.88 26.29
CA ALA A 128 2.23 -4.02 25.19
C ALA A 128 3.32 -3.02 24.75
N ASP A 129 4.55 -3.10 25.29
CA ASP A 129 5.57 -2.04 25.14
C ASP A 129 6.87 -2.47 24.44
N SER A 130 6.93 -3.66 23.83
CA SER A 130 8.10 -4.05 23.01
C SER A 130 7.68 -4.62 21.66
N ALA A 131 6.89 -3.86 20.90
CA ALA A 131 6.83 -4.06 19.46
C ALA A 131 8.27 -4.06 18.93
N SER A 132 8.70 -5.16 18.33
CA SER A 132 10.03 -5.23 17.76
C SER A 132 10.17 -4.15 16.69
N LEU A 133 11.39 -3.69 16.40
CA LEU A 133 11.61 -2.72 15.31
C LEU A 133 11.09 -3.25 13.97
N PHE A 134 11.07 -4.59 13.82
CA PHE A 134 10.44 -5.25 12.69
C PHE A 134 8.91 -5.05 12.67
N ASP A 135 8.24 -5.21 13.81
CA ASP A 135 6.79 -4.95 13.91
C ASP A 135 6.44 -3.49 13.62
N ALA A 136 7.29 -2.55 14.04
CA ALA A 136 7.14 -1.13 13.74
C ALA A 136 7.27 -0.85 12.23
N ALA A 137 8.23 -1.49 11.54
CA ALA A 137 8.35 -1.41 10.09
C ALA A 137 7.11 -1.99 9.38
N CYS A 138 6.63 -3.16 9.81
CA CYS A 138 5.40 -3.77 9.30
C CYS A 138 4.16 -2.89 9.55
N ALA A 139 4.10 -2.20 10.69
CA ALA A 139 3.02 -1.27 10.99
C ALA A 139 3.04 -0.06 10.03
N LEU A 140 4.21 0.50 9.76
CA LEU A 140 4.38 1.57 8.77
C LEU A 140 4.00 1.12 7.35
N GLU A 141 4.42 -0.08 6.92
CA GLU A 141 4.05 -0.64 5.62
C GLU A 141 2.53 -0.80 5.50
N ARG A 142 1.86 -1.36 6.51
CA ARG A 142 0.39 -1.48 6.52
C ARG A 142 -0.31 -0.13 6.46
N LEU A 143 0.21 0.87 7.16
CA LEU A 143 -0.35 2.23 7.10
C LEU A 143 -0.19 2.85 5.71
N LEU A 144 0.98 2.70 5.08
CA LEU A 144 1.25 3.16 3.71
C LEU A 144 0.25 2.55 2.71
N VAL A 145 0.05 1.24 2.79
CA VAL A 145 -0.91 0.52 1.95
C VAL A 145 -2.33 1.06 2.15
N ARG A 146 -2.76 1.21 3.41
CA ARG A 146 -4.09 1.73 3.74
C ARG A 146 -4.29 3.17 3.24
N ALA A 147 -3.31 4.03 3.44
CA ALA A 147 -3.36 5.43 3.03
C ALA A 147 -3.37 5.57 1.51
N ALA A 148 -2.55 4.80 0.79
CA ALA A 148 -2.54 4.78 -0.66
C ALA A 148 -3.88 4.33 -1.26
N ARG A 149 -4.50 3.27 -0.70
CA ARG A 149 -5.84 2.82 -1.11
C ARG A 149 -6.92 3.86 -0.84
N ARG A 150 -6.87 4.52 0.31
CA ARG A 150 -7.78 5.62 0.64
C ARG A 150 -7.66 6.76 -0.38
N LEU A 151 -6.45 7.24 -0.65
CA LEU A 151 -6.24 8.32 -1.62
C LEU A 151 -6.62 7.92 -3.05
N PHE A 152 -6.45 6.65 -3.42
CA PHE A 152 -6.92 6.13 -4.69
C PHE A 152 -8.45 6.13 -4.78
N PHE A 153 -9.14 5.71 -3.72
CA PHE A 153 -10.59 5.79 -3.63
C PHE A 153 -11.09 7.24 -3.71
N ASP A 154 -10.46 8.15 -2.98
CA ASP A 154 -10.80 9.59 -3.01
C ASP A 154 -10.63 10.17 -4.43
N PHE A 155 -9.63 9.70 -5.18
CA PHE A 155 -9.46 10.04 -6.60
C PHE A 155 -10.59 9.50 -7.48
N GLU A 156 -10.95 8.22 -7.34
CA GLU A 156 -12.02 7.59 -8.12
C GLU A 156 -13.36 8.30 -7.89
N GLU A 157 -13.71 8.54 -6.63
CA GLU A 157 -14.92 9.27 -6.27
C GLU A 157 -14.90 10.71 -6.81
N GLY A 158 -13.74 11.37 -6.75
CA GLY A 158 -13.55 12.70 -7.32
C GLY A 158 -13.78 12.76 -8.83
N VAL A 159 -13.34 11.74 -9.58
CA VAL A 159 -13.59 11.63 -11.02
C VAL A 159 -15.06 11.34 -11.30
N GLY A 160 -15.70 10.46 -10.52
CA GLY A 160 -17.11 10.10 -10.71
C GLY A 160 -18.11 11.21 -10.39
N ARG A 161 -17.73 12.16 -9.51
CA ARG A 161 -18.57 13.28 -9.08
C ARG A 161 -18.25 14.61 -9.78
N ASP A 162 -17.33 14.64 -10.76
CA ASP A 162 -16.91 15.90 -11.38
C ASP A 162 -18.11 16.60 -12.07
N PRO A 163 -18.51 17.81 -11.62
CA PRO A 163 -19.64 18.54 -12.19
C PRO A 163 -19.44 18.89 -13.67
N SER A 164 -18.19 18.89 -14.14
CA SER A 164 -17.82 19.11 -15.55
C SER A 164 -18.36 18.02 -16.48
N TYR A 165 -18.58 16.80 -15.96
CA TYR A 165 -19.13 15.67 -16.70
C TYR A 165 -20.62 15.86 -17.03
N GLY A 166 -21.35 16.64 -16.21
CA GLY A 166 -22.76 16.98 -16.42
C GLY A 166 -22.99 18.26 -17.23
N SER A 167 -21.99 19.14 -17.31
CA SER A 167 -22.08 20.36 -18.12
C SER A 167 -21.82 20.06 -19.59
N HIS A 168 -22.90 19.86 -20.36
CA HIS A 168 -22.93 19.73 -21.82
C HIS A 168 -22.22 20.88 -22.59
N LEU A 169 -21.79 21.94 -21.89
CA LEU A 169 -21.18 23.16 -22.43
C LEU A 169 -19.74 22.99 -22.96
N LEU A 170 -18.99 21.96 -22.55
CA LEU A 170 -17.57 21.81 -22.93
C LEU A 170 -17.32 20.88 -24.12
N VAL A 171 -18.33 20.15 -24.61
CA VAL A 171 -18.14 19.06 -25.60
C VAL A 171 -18.85 19.34 -26.94
N LEU A 172 -19.23 20.60 -27.24
CA LEU A 172 -19.82 20.93 -28.55
C LEU A 172 -18.84 20.73 -29.72
N ASP A 173 -17.54 20.67 -29.48
CA ASP A 173 -16.48 20.58 -30.51
C ASP A 173 -16.03 19.13 -30.80
N GLY A 174 -16.66 18.12 -30.18
CA GLY A 174 -16.28 16.71 -30.37
C GLY A 174 -14.89 16.31 -29.83
N THR A 175 -14.19 17.23 -29.15
CA THR A 175 -12.88 17.01 -28.55
C THR A 175 -12.97 16.23 -27.23
N VAL A 176 -11.91 15.49 -26.88
CA VAL A 176 -11.82 14.72 -25.63
C VAL A 176 -11.85 15.66 -24.40
N HIS A 177 -12.69 15.34 -23.42
CA HIS A 177 -12.85 16.14 -22.21
C HIS A 177 -11.54 16.20 -21.37
N PRO A 178 -11.15 17.36 -20.81
CA PRO A 178 -9.92 17.50 -20.00
C PRO A 178 -9.84 16.54 -18.80
N LEU A 179 -10.97 16.18 -18.22
CA LEU A 179 -11.06 15.13 -17.18
C LEU A 179 -10.55 13.79 -17.71
N CYS A 180 -10.96 13.35 -18.90
CA CYS A 180 -10.50 12.10 -19.49
C CYS A 180 -8.98 12.11 -19.70
N ALA A 181 -8.42 13.22 -20.18
CA ALA A 181 -6.98 13.37 -20.35
C ALA A 181 -6.23 13.34 -19.01
N SER A 182 -6.78 13.99 -17.97
CA SER A 182 -6.22 14.04 -16.62
C SER A 182 -6.25 12.66 -15.96
N THR A 183 -7.39 11.97 -16.00
CA THR A 183 -7.56 10.61 -15.49
C THR A 183 -6.62 9.64 -16.20
N MET A 184 -6.52 9.72 -17.52
CA MET A 184 -5.62 8.87 -18.29
C MET A 184 -4.15 9.13 -17.93
N SER A 185 -3.77 10.39 -17.71
CA SER A 185 -2.40 10.75 -17.31
C SER A 185 -2.07 10.22 -15.90
N PHE A 186 -3.02 10.31 -14.98
CA PHE A 186 -2.90 9.74 -13.63
C PHE A 186 -2.69 8.23 -13.69
N LEU A 187 -3.57 7.50 -14.39
CA LEU A 187 -3.48 6.05 -14.53
C LEU A 187 -2.17 5.61 -15.19
N LYS A 188 -1.74 6.32 -16.25
CA LYS A 188 -0.44 6.06 -16.88
C LYS A 188 0.74 6.22 -15.92
N ARG A 189 0.69 7.20 -15.01
CA ARG A 189 1.73 7.36 -13.99
C ARG A 189 1.62 6.26 -12.94
N LEU A 190 0.40 5.94 -12.50
CA LEU A 190 0.13 4.89 -11.52
C LEU A 190 0.69 3.54 -11.96
N PHE A 191 0.39 3.09 -13.18
CA PHE A 191 0.85 1.81 -13.70
C PHE A 191 2.36 1.73 -14.00
N LYS A 192 3.11 2.85 -13.93
CA LYS A 192 4.57 2.82 -14.01
C LYS A 192 5.25 2.39 -12.72
N TYR A 193 4.54 2.46 -11.60
CA TYR A 193 5.11 2.08 -10.32
C TYR A 193 5.21 0.56 -10.20
N PRO A 194 6.33 0.04 -9.65
CA PRO A 194 6.43 -1.37 -9.32
C PRO A 194 5.55 -1.70 -8.11
N PHE A 195 5.05 -2.93 -8.03
CA PHE A 195 4.21 -3.43 -6.93
C PHE A 195 2.88 -2.69 -6.73
N VAL A 196 2.35 -2.07 -7.78
CA VAL A 196 1.04 -1.36 -7.73
C VAL A 196 -0.11 -2.33 -7.50
N ASP A 197 0.00 -3.51 -8.09
CA ASP A 197 -0.86 -4.66 -7.89
C ASP A 197 -0.95 -5.04 -6.42
N GLU A 198 0.20 -5.27 -5.77
CA GLU A 198 0.26 -5.58 -4.34
C GLU A 198 -0.22 -4.40 -3.47
N LEU A 199 0.16 -3.17 -3.83
CA LEU A 199 -0.16 -1.98 -3.05
C LEU A 199 -1.67 -1.66 -3.08
N LEU A 200 -2.29 -1.62 -4.27
CA LEU A 200 -3.66 -1.14 -4.46
C LEU A 200 -4.69 -2.24 -4.61
N PHE A 201 -4.32 -3.39 -5.19
CA PHE A 201 -5.28 -4.40 -5.66
C PHE A 201 -5.21 -5.74 -4.92
N GLU A 202 -4.15 -5.98 -4.14
CA GLU A 202 -4.05 -7.20 -3.33
C GLU A 202 -4.81 -7.02 -2.01
N ASP A 203 -5.94 -7.71 -1.87
CA ASP A 203 -6.67 -7.70 -0.62
C ASP A 203 -5.81 -8.30 0.51
N VAL A 204 -5.61 -7.53 1.60
CA VAL A 204 -5.01 -8.04 2.84
C VAL A 204 -6.04 -8.91 3.55
N VAL A 205 -6.47 -9.99 2.90
CA VAL A 205 -7.33 -11.02 3.47
C VAL A 205 -6.41 -12.12 3.96
N THR A 206 -5.98 -11.98 5.20
CA THR A 206 -5.76 -13.16 6.04
C THR A 206 -7.07 -13.97 6.03
N SER A 207 -7.05 -15.16 5.43
CA SER A 207 -8.04 -16.24 5.56
C SER A 207 -9.50 -15.90 5.24
N THR A 208 -9.88 -15.81 3.95
CA THR A 208 -11.20 -16.21 3.39
C THR A 208 -11.19 -16.23 1.85
N ALA A 209 -10.01 -16.37 1.23
CA ALA A 209 -9.70 -16.02 -0.16
C ALA A 209 -10.42 -16.82 -1.28
N THR A 210 -11.27 -17.80 -0.98
CA THR A 210 -11.91 -18.63 -2.03
C THR A 210 -13.35 -18.23 -2.36
N MET A 211 -14.07 -17.48 -1.50
CA MET A 211 -15.47 -17.12 -1.77
C MET A 211 -15.64 -15.76 -2.47
N MET A 212 -14.85 -14.74 -2.12
CA MET A 212 -15.02 -13.39 -2.69
C MET A 212 -14.50 -13.24 -4.12
N THR A 213 -13.47 -13.99 -4.54
CA THR A 213 -12.96 -13.94 -5.92
C THR A 213 -13.97 -14.46 -6.93
N ALA A 214 -14.78 -15.46 -6.55
CA ALA A 214 -15.89 -15.94 -7.36
C ALA A 214 -17.02 -14.90 -7.48
N GLU A 215 -17.26 -14.12 -6.43
CA GLU A 215 -18.30 -13.10 -6.40
C GLU A 215 -17.90 -11.82 -7.15
N ALA A 216 -16.66 -11.37 -6.97
CA ALA A 216 -16.07 -10.27 -7.75
C ALA A 216 -15.98 -10.61 -9.25
N LYS A 217 -15.59 -11.85 -9.59
CA LYS A 217 -15.60 -12.33 -10.98
C LYS A 217 -17.02 -12.43 -11.56
N ARG A 218 -18.02 -12.76 -10.74
CA ARG A 218 -19.45 -12.73 -11.13
C ARG A 218 -19.99 -11.31 -11.28
N ALA A 219 -19.57 -10.36 -10.45
CA ALA A 219 -19.95 -8.96 -10.55
C ALA A 219 -19.39 -8.32 -11.83
N LEU A 220 -18.13 -8.58 -12.18
CA LEU A 220 -17.54 -8.16 -13.46
C LEU A 220 -18.25 -8.77 -14.67
N LEU A 221 -18.64 -10.05 -14.61
CA LEU A 221 -19.43 -10.70 -15.67
C LEU A 221 -20.84 -10.09 -15.81
N ARG A 222 -21.45 -9.62 -14.71
CA ARG A 222 -22.73 -8.89 -14.74
C ARG A 222 -22.59 -7.51 -15.36
N MET A 223 -21.49 -6.80 -15.12
CA MET A 223 -21.25 -5.48 -15.74
C MET A 223 -20.90 -5.58 -17.23
N ALA A 224 -20.24 -6.67 -17.66
CA ALA A 224 -19.85 -6.90 -19.05
C ALA A 224 -21.00 -7.40 -19.94
N GLN A 225 -22.13 -7.84 -19.37
CA GLN A 225 -23.29 -8.24 -20.17
C GLN A 225 -24.27 -7.07 -20.37
N PRO A 226 -24.62 -6.72 -21.62
CA PRO A 226 -25.62 -5.69 -21.88
C PRO A 226 -26.99 -6.16 -21.37
N SER A 227 -27.65 -5.30 -20.57
CA SER A 227 -28.96 -5.55 -19.98
C SER A 227 -29.96 -6.12 -21.02
N PRO A 228 -30.78 -7.13 -20.67
CA PRO A 228 -31.71 -7.80 -21.60
C PRO A 228 -32.69 -6.84 -22.28
N GLU A 229 -32.99 -5.69 -21.66
CA GLU A 229 -33.81 -4.62 -22.25
C GLU A 229 -33.13 -3.95 -23.46
N VAL A 230 -31.81 -3.78 -23.41
CA VAL A 230 -31.01 -3.19 -24.51
C VAL A 230 -30.95 -4.17 -25.70
N LEU A 231 -30.84 -5.47 -25.43
CA LEU A 231 -30.92 -6.53 -26.44
C LEU A 231 -32.33 -6.66 -27.05
N ALA A 232 -33.38 -6.54 -26.24
CA ALA A 232 -34.77 -6.53 -26.70
C ALA A 232 -35.08 -5.30 -27.57
N GLY A 233 -34.59 -4.12 -27.19
CA GLY A 233 -34.70 -2.88 -27.97
C GLY A 233 -33.99 -2.96 -29.32
N ARG A 234 -32.78 -3.55 -29.36
CA ARG A 234 -32.04 -3.79 -30.62
C ARG A 234 -32.77 -4.77 -31.55
N ARG A 235 -33.39 -5.83 -31.01
CA ARG A 235 -34.20 -6.79 -31.80
C ARG A 235 -35.48 -6.16 -32.35
N ARG A 236 -36.17 -5.30 -31.59
CA ARG A 236 -37.36 -4.57 -32.06
C ARG A 236 -37.01 -3.57 -33.18
N ARG A 237 -35.93 -2.80 -33.03
CA ARG A 237 -35.46 -1.85 -34.07
C ARG A 237 -35.01 -2.55 -35.35
N ARG A 238 -34.40 -3.73 -35.25
CA ARG A 238 -34.03 -4.55 -36.42
C ARG A 238 -35.25 -5.07 -37.18
N ARG A 239 -36.26 -5.59 -36.48
CA ARG A 239 -37.54 -6.02 -37.08
C ARG A 239 -38.33 -4.86 -37.71
N GLN A 240 -38.23 -3.65 -37.14
CA GLN A 240 -38.92 -2.47 -37.68
C GLN A 240 -38.23 -1.94 -38.95
N ARG A 241 -36.89 -2.06 -39.04
CA ARG A 241 -36.11 -1.74 -40.25
C ARG A 241 -36.33 -2.77 -41.37
N GLU A 242 -36.43 -4.05 -41.05
CA GLU A 242 -36.76 -5.11 -42.03
C GLU A 242 -38.19 -4.93 -42.60
N ARG A 243 -39.14 -4.45 -41.78
CA ARG A 243 -40.51 -4.12 -42.24
C ARG A 243 -40.60 -2.84 -43.09
N GLN A 244 -39.71 -1.88 -42.90
CA GLN A 244 -39.66 -0.66 -43.71
C GLN A 244 -38.81 -0.82 -44.98
N GLY A 245 -37.81 -1.71 -44.98
CA GLY A 245 -37.00 -2.05 -46.16
C GLY A 245 -37.71 -2.93 -47.19
N GLY A 246 -38.74 -3.68 -46.79
CA GLY A 246 -39.53 -4.54 -47.69
C GLY A 246 -40.65 -3.84 -48.49
N ARG A 247 -40.74 -2.49 -48.46
CA ARG A 247 -41.73 -1.70 -49.23
C ARG A 247 -41.11 -0.85 -50.35
N ARG A 248 -39.91 -1.22 -50.80
CA ARG A 248 -39.30 -0.66 -52.02
C ARG A 248 -38.80 -1.78 -52.92
N LEU A 249 -39.74 -2.53 -53.47
CA LEU A 249 -39.69 -3.14 -54.81
C LEU A 249 -41.12 -3.11 -55.35
#